data_AF-A0A095UT21-F1
#
_entry.id   AF-A0A095UT21-F1
#
_cell.length_a   1.000
_cell.length_b   1.000
_cell.length_c   1.000
_cell.angle_alpha   90.00
_cell.angle_beta   90.00
_cell.angle_gamma   90.00
#
_symmetry.space_group_name_H-M   'P 1'
#
loop_
_entity.id
_entity.type
_entity.pdbx_description
1 polymer ?
#
loop_
_entity_poly.entity_id
_entity_poly.type
_entity_poly.pdbx_seq_one_letter_code
_entity_poly.pdbx_strand_id
1 'polypeptide(L)'
;MNSQSQARQIQRVWQQGLARRQFLKWGLGSVATVAAVAAGGFALLRRSPRDAVSRPGWAADLSDDEFHLFDRAREVLLPVAGTALVDSAAIPVVQNIQRTLNYLDPVTRKELGAGLGLLDNIAVFTHGCRFVDLELPEARQMLDRWGEGGVLQRTLATVLKQLVYSAYWQDPQTWQPVEFDGPVSDKWGLSYLGNAPLPGPLEVSAQETTV
;
A
#
# COMPACT_ATOMS: atom_id res chain seq x y z
N MET A 1 18.84 -73.81 -5.23
CA MET A 1 18.41 -72.78 -6.22
C MET A 1 18.04 -71.45 -5.53
N ASN A 2 18.96 -70.79 -4.80
CA ASN A 2 18.63 -69.56 -4.03
C ASN A 2 19.59 -68.36 -4.25
N SER A 3 20.68 -68.52 -5.00
CA SER A 3 21.66 -67.43 -5.21
C SER A 3 21.23 -66.43 -6.29
N GLN A 4 20.55 -66.90 -7.34
CA GLN A 4 20.14 -66.03 -8.45
C GLN A 4 18.97 -65.10 -8.10
N SER A 5 18.09 -65.49 -7.18
CA SER A 5 16.98 -64.66 -6.71
C SER A 5 17.49 -63.53 -5.81
N GLN A 6 18.40 -63.82 -4.87
CA GLN A 6 19.02 -62.82 -3.98
C GLN A 6 19.84 -61.78 -4.76
N ALA A 7 20.64 -62.22 -5.75
CA ALA A 7 21.43 -61.30 -6.58
C ALA A 7 20.55 -60.30 -7.35
N ARG A 8 19.44 -60.76 -7.95
CA ARG A 8 18.49 -59.89 -8.67
C ARG A 8 17.79 -58.91 -7.72
N GLN A 9 17.52 -59.32 -6.48
CA GLN A 9 16.84 -58.50 -5.50
C GLN A 9 17.75 -57.36 -5.00
N ILE A 10 19.02 -57.67 -4.72
CA ILE A 10 20.05 -56.69 -4.37
C ILE A 10 20.22 -55.69 -5.53
N GLN A 11 20.40 -56.16 -6.76
CA GLN A 11 20.62 -55.31 -7.92
C GLN A 11 19.48 -54.29 -8.17
N ARG A 12 18.22 -54.67 -7.91
CA ARG A 12 17.06 -53.75 -7.99
C ARG A 12 17.10 -52.65 -6.93
N VAL A 13 17.49 -52.98 -5.69
CA VAL A 13 17.58 -52.00 -4.60
C VAL A 13 18.66 -50.96 -4.88
N TRP A 14 19.81 -51.39 -5.42
CA TRP A 14 20.89 -50.49 -5.82
C TRP A 14 20.48 -49.57 -6.99
N GLN A 15 19.77 -50.11 -7.99
CA GLN A 15 19.24 -49.32 -9.11
C GLN A 15 18.20 -48.29 -8.65
N GLN A 16 17.30 -48.66 -7.73
CA GLN A 16 16.32 -47.74 -7.16
C GLN A 16 16.97 -46.63 -6.32
N GLY A 17 18.02 -46.95 -5.55
CA GLY A 17 18.77 -45.96 -4.76
C GLY A 17 19.52 -44.94 -5.63
N LEU A 18 20.15 -45.39 -6.71
CA LEU A 18 20.85 -44.52 -7.67
C LEU A 18 19.87 -43.62 -8.45
N ALA A 19 18.74 -44.18 -8.91
CA ALA A 19 17.71 -43.42 -9.62
C ALA A 19 17.07 -42.34 -8.75
N ARG A 20 16.79 -42.62 -7.46
CA ARG A 20 16.26 -41.62 -6.52
C ARG A 20 17.23 -40.47 -6.26
N ARG A 21 18.53 -40.76 -6.10
CA ARG A 21 19.56 -39.73 -5.90
C ARG A 21 19.77 -38.87 -7.13
N GLN A 22 19.73 -39.46 -8.33
CA GLN A 22 19.80 -38.69 -9.57
C GLN A 22 18.53 -37.85 -9.74
N PHE A 23 17.34 -38.41 -9.57
CA PHE A 23 16.08 -37.66 -9.64
C PHE A 23 16.04 -36.48 -8.66
N LEU A 24 16.48 -36.67 -7.41
CA LEU A 24 16.57 -35.58 -6.44
C LEU A 24 17.59 -34.52 -6.83
N LYS A 25 18.77 -34.89 -7.34
CA LYS A 25 19.80 -33.92 -7.78
C LYS A 25 19.35 -33.12 -9.00
N TRP A 26 18.79 -33.80 -10.00
CA TRP A 26 18.29 -33.16 -11.22
C TRP A 26 17.01 -32.36 -10.95
N GLY A 27 16.11 -32.84 -10.09
CA GLY A 27 14.90 -32.15 -9.68
C GLY A 27 15.15 -30.94 -8.76
N LEU A 28 16.04 -31.05 -7.78
CA LEU A 28 16.44 -29.90 -6.94
C LEU A 28 17.25 -28.88 -7.75
N GLY A 29 18.14 -29.34 -8.64
CA GLY A 29 18.92 -28.47 -9.51
C GLY A 29 18.06 -27.69 -10.50
N SER A 30 17.05 -28.33 -11.10
CA SER A 30 16.12 -27.66 -12.02
C SER A 30 15.23 -26.66 -11.30
N VAL A 31 14.68 -27.01 -10.13
CA VAL A 31 13.87 -26.10 -9.32
C VAL A 31 14.68 -24.89 -8.84
N ALA A 32 15.92 -25.11 -8.36
CA ALA A 32 16.80 -24.02 -7.95
C ALA A 32 17.16 -23.08 -9.11
N THR A 33 17.38 -23.63 -10.31
CA THR A 33 17.70 -22.83 -11.51
C THR A 33 16.50 -21.99 -11.94
N VAL A 34 15.29 -22.58 -12.00
CA VAL A 34 14.07 -21.85 -12.33
C VAL A 34 13.79 -20.75 -11.30
N ALA A 35 13.96 -21.04 -10.01
CA ALA A 35 13.79 -20.05 -8.95
C ALA A 35 14.81 -18.90 -9.07
N ALA A 36 16.07 -19.19 -9.39
CA ALA A 36 17.10 -18.17 -9.59
C ALA A 36 16.80 -17.28 -10.81
N VAL A 37 16.33 -17.86 -11.92
CA VAL A 37 15.92 -17.09 -13.12
C VAL A 37 14.70 -16.23 -12.81
N ALA A 38 13.69 -16.77 -12.11
CA ALA A 38 12.51 -16.01 -11.72
C ALA A 38 12.85 -14.86 -10.77
N ALA A 39 13.69 -15.11 -9.76
CA ALA A 39 14.14 -14.10 -8.82
C ALA A 39 15.02 -13.03 -9.49
N GLY A 40 15.92 -13.43 -10.39
CA GLY A 40 16.75 -12.51 -11.17
C GLY A 40 15.93 -11.66 -12.13
N GLY A 41 14.96 -12.26 -12.82
CA GLY A 41 14.02 -11.56 -13.69
C GLY A 41 13.17 -10.55 -12.92
N PHE A 42 12.62 -10.95 -11.77
CA PHE A 42 11.88 -10.04 -10.90
C PHE A 42 12.76 -8.89 -10.39
N ALA A 43 13.99 -9.16 -9.96
CA ALA A 43 14.92 -8.14 -9.49
C ALA A 43 15.29 -7.13 -10.60
N LEU A 44 15.36 -7.56 -11.85
CA LEU A 44 15.59 -6.67 -13.00
C LEU A 44 14.38 -5.80 -13.28
N LEU A 45 13.17 -6.37 -13.30
CA LEU A 45 11.92 -5.64 -13.56
C LEU A 45 11.54 -4.69 -12.41
N ARG A 46 11.95 -5.01 -11.18
CA ARG A 46 11.73 -4.15 -10.01
C ARG A 46 12.63 -2.91 -9.99
N ARG A 47 13.72 -2.85 -10.77
CA ARG A 47 14.61 -1.68 -10.75
C ARG A 47 13.85 -0.43 -11.17
N SER A 48 13.87 0.59 -10.31
CA SER A 48 13.25 1.87 -10.59
C SER A 48 14.33 2.95 -10.73
N PRO A 49 14.18 3.89 -11.68
CA PRO A 49 14.97 5.13 -11.68
C PRO A 49 14.82 5.94 -10.39
N ARG A 50 13.70 5.79 -9.67
CA ARG A 50 13.43 6.50 -8.42
C ARG A 50 14.29 6.02 -7.26
N ASP A 51 14.82 4.79 -7.32
CA ASP A 51 15.75 4.25 -6.31
C ASP A 51 17.06 5.07 -6.22
N ALA A 52 17.38 5.87 -7.24
CA ALA A 52 18.53 6.77 -7.23
C ALA A 52 18.25 8.09 -6.49
N VAL A 53 16.99 8.42 -6.23
CA VAL A 53 16.58 9.66 -5.57
C VAL A 53 16.53 9.41 -4.07
N SER A 54 17.47 9.97 -3.32
CA SER A 54 17.43 9.85 -1.86
C SER A 54 16.24 10.61 -1.27
N ARG A 55 15.56 9.97 -0.32
CA ARG A 55 14.52 10.65 0.47
C ARG A 55 15.11 11.83 1.26
N PRO A 56 14.35 12.92 1.44
CA PRO A 56 14.80 14.07 2.22
C PRO A 56 14.92 13.72 3.71
N GLY A 57 15.76 14.46 4.44
CA GLY A 57 16.07 14.16 5.85
C GLY A 57 14.86 14.21 6.81
N TRP A 58 13.80 14.94 6.46
CA TRP A 58 12.56 14.94 7.26
C TRP A 58 11.78 13.62 7.15
N ALA A 59 11.99 12.85 6.07
CA ALA A 59 11.32 11.58 5.81
C ALA A 59 11.99 10.39 6.52
N ALA A 60 12.67 10.64 7.65
CA ALA A 60 13.48 9.68 8.38
C ALA A 60 12.70 8.40 8.77
N ASP A 61 11.41 8.52 9.08
CA ASP A 61 10.54 7.42 9.54
C ASP A 61 9.82 6.66 8.42
N LEU A 62 10.09 7.04 7.17
CA LEU A 62 9.65 6.30 5.98
C LEU A 62 10.83 5.52 5.41
N SER A 63 10.58 4.32 4.90
CA SER A 63 11.54 3.69 4.00
C SER A 63 11.59 4.44 2.66
N ASP A 64 12.66 4.25 1.89
CA ASP A 64 12.80 4.87 0.57
C ASP A 64 11.63 4.45 -0.36
N ASP A 65 11.27 3.16 -0.33
CA ASP A 65 10.12 2.62 -1.08
C ASP A 65 8.81 3.29 -0.69
N GLU A 66 8.55 3.50 0.60
CA GLU A 66 7.34 4.18 1.07
C GLU A 66 7.33 5.66 0.65
N PHE A 67 8.46 6.34 0.74
CA PHE A 67 8.59 7.72 0.30
C PHE A 67 8.24 7.84 -1.20
N HIS A 68 8.83 7.00 -2.06
CA HIS A 68 8.55 7.02 -3.49
C HIS A 68 7.10 6.63 -3.82
N LEU A 69 6.55 5.66 -3.08
CA LEU A 69 5.16 5.26 -3.24
C LEU A 69 4.21 6.41 -2.91
N PHE A 70 4.38 7.07 -1.77
CA PHE A 70 3.49 8.16 -1.37
C PHE A 70 3.67 9.40 -2.24
N ASP A 71 4.89 9.70 -2.67
CA ASP A 71 5.13 10.79 -3.62
C ASP A 71 4.49 10.49 -4.99
N ARG A 72 4.56 9.24 -5.48
CA ARG A 72 3.81 8.88 -6.70
C ARG A 72 2.30 8.95 -6.48
N ALA A 73 1.82 8.40 -5.37
CA ALA A 73 0.40 8.33 -5.08
C ALA A 73 -0.22 9.72 -4.95
N ARG A 74 0.53 10.70 -4.41
CA ARG A 74 0.15 12.13 -4.43
C ARG A 74 -0.16 12.58 -5.86
N GLU A 75 0.74 12.37 -6.80
CA GLU A 75 0.56 12.81 -8.21
C GLU A 75 -0.62 12.09 -8.89
N VAL A 76 -0.79 10.80 -8.62
CA VAL A 76 -1.82 9.96 -9.26
C VAL A 76 -3.22 10.27 -8.72
N LEU A 77 -3.34 10.42 -7.39
CA LEU A 77 -4.63 10.55 -6.71
C LEU A 77 -5.11 12.01 -6.63
N LEU A 78 -4.20 12.98 -6.73
CA LEU A 78 -4.49 14.41 -6.69
C LEU A 78 -4.17 15.09 -8.04
N PRO A 79 -4.87 14.76 -9.14
CA PRO A 79 -4.69 15.42 -10.43
C PRO A 79 -5.38 16.79 -10.44
N VAL A 80 -4.84 17.72 -9.65
CA VAL A 80 -5.38 19.06 -9.44
C VAL A 80 -4.98 20.06 -10.52
N ALA A 81 -4.09 19.67 -11.43
CA ALA A 81 -3.64 20.50 -12.55
C ALA A 81 -4.83 20.99 -13.40
N GLY A 82 -4.88 22.30 -13.64
CA GLY A 82 -5.97 22.93 -14.39
C GLY A 82 -7.26 23.15 -13.60
N THR A 83 -7.27 22.86 -12.30
CA THR A 83 -8.39 23.19 -11.39
C THR A 83 -8.06 24.41 -10.53
N ALA A 84 -9.04 24.90 -9.76
CA ALA A 84 -8.81 25.95 -8.76
C ALA A 84 -8.11 25.45 -7.48
N LEU A 85 -7.93 24.13 -7.33
CA LEU A 85 -7.31 23.53 -6.15
C LEU A 85 -5.80 23.81 -6.13
N VAL A 86 -5.23 23.90 -4.92
CA VAL A 86 -3.79 24.09 -4.73
C VAL A 86 -3.02 22.90 -5.29
N ASP A 87 -1.91 23.15 -5.97
CA ASP A 87 -1.06 22.06 -6.47
C ASP A 87 -0.60 21.18 -5.29
N SER A 88 -0.77 19.86 -5.43
CA SER A 88 -0.29 18.88 -4.46
C SER A 88 1.22 19.00 -4.17
N ALA A 89 2.01 19.53 -5.09
CA ALA A 89 3.45 19.78 -4.89
C ALA A 89 3.74 20.93 -3.91
N ALA A 90 2.80 21.86 -3.73
CA ALA A 90 2.92 22.95 -2.75
C ALA A 90 2.49 22.52 -1.33
N ILE A 91 1.82 21.37 -1.20
CA ILE A 91 1.31 20.85 0.06
C ILE A 91 2.27 19.76 0.58
N PRO A 92 2.61 19.72 1.88
CA PRO A 92 3.51 18.73 2.46
C PRO A 92 2.82 17.35 2.63
N VAL A 93 2.18 16.81 1.59
CA VAL A 93 1.34 15.60 1.63
C VAL A 93 2.09 14.40 2.20
N VAL A 94 3.30 14.10 1.73
CA VAL A 94 4.06 12.93 2.19
C VAL A 94 4.51 13.07 3.64
N GLN A 95 4.91 14.28 4.05
CA GLN A 95 5.26 14.58 5.45
C GLN A 95 4.05 14.45 6.38
N ASN A 96 2.90 14.87 5.89
CA ASN A 96 1.60 14.74 6.53
C ASN A 96 1.20 13.27 6.71
N ILE A 97 1.43 12.42 5.71
CA ILE A 97 1.26 10.96 5.81
C ILE A 97 2.20 10.37 6.86
N GLN A 98 3.49 10.71 6.83
CA GLN A 98 4.46 10.23 7.84
C GLN A 98 4.00 10.56 9.26
N ARG A 99 3.53 11.80 9.49
CA ARG A 99 3.00 12.22 10.80
C ARG A 99 1.84 11.32 11.24
N THR A 100 0.92 11.00 10.34
CA THR A 100 -0.19 10.07 10.61
C THR A 100 0.30 8.67 10.94
N LEU A 101 1.26 8.15 10.16
CA LEU A 101 1.84 6.83 10.38
C LEU A 101 2.60 6.71 11.71
N ASN A 102 3.18 7.81 12.20
CA ASN A 102 3.91 7.85 13.46
C ASN A 102 3.00 7.67 14.70
N TYR A 103 1.67 7.75 14.55
CA TYR A 103 0.72 7.42 15.63
C TYR A 103 0.39 5.93 15.70
N LEU A 104 0.78 5.13 14.70
CA LEU A 104 0.53 3.69 14.70
C LEU A 104 1.48 2.99 15.66
N ASP A 105 1.01 1.93 16.30
CA ASP A 105 1.91 1.06 17.06
C ASP A 105 2.91 0.36 16.10
N PRO A 106 4.08 -0.08 16.61
CA PRO A 106 5.13 -0.63 15.76
C PRO A 106 4.72 -1.85 14.92
N VAL A 107 3.79 -2.68 15.42
CA VAL A 107 3.35 -3.88 14.70
C VAL A 107 2.46 -3.47 13.54
N THR A 108 1.45 -2.64 13.79
CA THR A 108 0.56 -2.12 12.74
C THR A 108 1.34 -1.32 11.70
N ARG A 109 2.31 -0.49 12.12
CA ARG A 109 3.17 0.29 11.22
C ARG A 109 3.97 -0.61 10.27
N LYS A 110 4.49 -1.73 10.78
CA LYS A 110 5.25 -2.72 10.01
C LYS A 110 4.36 -3.49 9.03
N GLU A 111 3.20 -3.96 9.49
CA GLU A 111 2.25 -4.70 8.63
C GLU A 111 1.72 -3.83 7.50
N LEU A 112 1.39 -2.56 7.79
CA LEU A 112 0.99 -1.59 6.79
C LEU A 112 2.11 -1.35 5.77
N GLY A 113 3.35 -1.16 6.22
CA GLY A 113 4.51 -1.00 5.33
C GLY A 113 4.71 -2.21 4.41
N ALA A 114 4.51 -3.42 4.92
CA ALA A 114 4.57 -4.63 4.09
C ALA A 114 3.44 -4.67 3.05
N GLY A 115 2.22 -4.29 3.42
CA GLY A 115 1.08 -4.20 2.50
C GLY A 115 1.28 -3.15 1.40
N LEU A 116 1.81 -1.99 1.76
CA LEU A 116 2.16 -0.92 0.81
C LEU A 116 3.30 -1.34 -0.13
N GLY A 117 4.31 -2.04 0.39
CA GLY A 117 5.37 -2.62 -0.44
C GLY A 117 4.82 -3.63 -1.45
N LEU A 118 3.81 -4.42 -1.10
CA LEU A 118 3.14 -5.31 -2.04
C LEU A 118 2.39 -4.54 -3.14
N LEU A 119 1.70 -3.45 -2.78
CA LEU A 119 1.01 -2.59 -3.76
C LEU A 119 1.97 -2.04 -4.80
N ASP A 120 3.16 -1.60 -4.39
CA ASP A 120 4.14 -1.05 -5.34
C ASP A 120 4.70 -2.11 -6.30
N ASN A 121 4.88 -3.34 -5.80
CA ASN A 121 5.52 -4.42 -6.56
C ASN A 121 4.56 -5.20 -7.45
N ILE A 122 3.26 -5.12 -7.22
CA ILE A 122 2.29 -5.90 -8.00
C ILE A 122 2.24 -5.48 -9.48
N ALA A 123 2.54 -4.21 -9.77
CA ALA A 123 2.62 -3.69 -11.12
C ALA A 123 3.71 -4.40 -11.94
N VAL A 124 4.73 -4.97 -11.28
CA VAL A 124 5.79 -5.72 -11.96
C VAL A 124 5.22 -6.91 -12.71
N PHE A 125 4.15 -7.53 -12.19
CA PHE A 125 3.53 -8.69 -12.82
C PHE A 125 2.63 -8.33 -14.01
N THR A 126 2.09 -7.11 -14.06
CA THR A 126 1.15 -6.69 -15.10
C THR A 126 1.76 -5.73 -16.13
N HIS A 127 2.74 -4.92 -15.73
CA HIS A 127 3.38 -3.87 -16.54
C HIS A 127 4.90 -4.04 -16.67
N GLY A 128 5.53 -4.95 -15.92
CA GLY A 128 6.98 -5.15 -15.99
C GLY A 128 7.82 -4.07 -15.30
N CYS A 129 7.18 -3.15 -14.57
CA CYS A 129 7.81 -2.13 -13.74
C CYS A 129 7.03 -1.93 -12.44
N ARG A 130 7.57 -1.18 -11.49
CA ARG A 130 6.88 -0.85 -10.23
C ARG A 130 5.75 0.15 -10.46
N PHE A 131 4.82 0.22 -9.53
CA PHE A 131 3.73 1.20 -9.56
C PHE A 131 4.28 2.64 -9.64
N VAL A 132 5.35 2.92 -8.90
CA VAL A 132 5.99 4.24 -8.89
C VAL A 132 6.51 4.70 -10.26
N ASP A 133 6.73 3.75 -11.19
CA ASP A 133 7.27 4.00 -12.53
C ASP A 133 6.20 3.98 -13.64
N LEU A 134 4.95 3.63 -13.33
CA LEU A 134 3.86 3.65 -14.29
C LEU A 134 3.55 5.08 -14.74
N GLU A 135 3.11 5.25 -15.98
CA GLU A 135 2.58 6.55 -16.44
C GLU A 135 1.32 6.95 -15.65
N LEU A 136 1.10 8.26 -15.47
CA LEU A 136 0.02 8.76 -14.60
C LEU A 136 -1.38 8.17 -14.92
N PRO A 137 -1.81 8.09 -16.21
CA PRO A 137 -3.09 7.49 -16.55
C PRO A 137 -3.16 5.99 -16.21
N GLU A 138 -2.06 5.25 -16.38
CA GLU A 138 -1.98 3.81 -16.12
C GLU A 138 -2.01 3.53 -14.62
N ALA A 139 -1.24 4.29 -13.84
CA ALA A 139 -1.23 4.22 -12.39
C ALA A 139 -2.63 4.49 -11.81
N ARG A 140 -3.33 5.50 -12.36
CA ARG A 140 -4.71 5.81 -11.97
C ARG A 140 -5.66 4.65 -12.28
N GLN A 141 -5.61 4.14 -13.51
CA GLN A 141 -6.43 3.01 -13.93
C GLN A 141 -6.17 1.76 -13.07
N MET A 142 -4.93 1.51 -12.69
CA MET A 142 -4.57 0.41 -11.80
C MET A 142 -5.21 0.57 -10.42
N LEU A 143 -5.11 1.75 -9.79
CA LEU A 143 -5.75 2.01 -8.49
C LEU A 143 -7.28 1.94 -8.54
N ASP A 144 -7.90 2.34 -9.65
CA ASP A 144 -9.34 2.23 -9.82
C ASP A 144 -9.79 0.77 -9.96
N ARG A 145 -9.11 -0.03 -10.78
CA ARG A 145 -9.35 -1.48 -10.86
C ARG A 145 -9.17 -2.18 -9.52
N TRP A 146 -8.20 -1.74 -8.71
CA TRP A 146 -7.97 -2.28 -7.38
C TRP A 146 -9.10 -1.97 -6.40
N GLY A 147 -9.72 -0.79 -6.53
CA GLY A 147 -10.94 -0.43 -5.79
C GLY A 147 -12.14 -1.34 -6.10
N GLU A 148 -12.11 -2.04 -7.24
CA GLU A 148 -13.13 -3.00 -7.66
C GLU A 148 -12.69 -4.46 -7.49
N GLY A 149 -11.47 -4.68 -7.00
CA GLY A 149 -10.84 -5.99 -6.93
C GLY A 149 -11.22 -6.86 -5.72
N GLY A 150 -10.36 -7.83 -5.42
CA GLY A 150 -10.49 -8.67 -4.23
C GLY A 150 -10.37 -7.87 -2.93
N VAL A 151 -10.72 -8.49 -1.79
CA VAL A 151 -10.71 -7.81 -0.47
C VAL A 151 -9.36 -7.12 -0.20
N LEU A 152 -8.24 -7.82 -0.38
CA LEU A 152 -6.92 -7.27 -0.13
C LEU A 152 -6.60 -6.06 -1.03
N GLN A 153 -6.90 -6.14 -2.33
CA GLN A 153 -6.65 -5.05 -3.28
C GLN A 153 -7.47 -3.81 -2.93
N ARG A 154 -8.76 -4.01 -2.62
CA ARG A 154 -9.65 -2.93 -2.19
C ARG A 154 -9.17 -2.29 -0.91
N THR A 155 -8.81 -3.08 0.10
CA THR A 155 -8.27 -2.58 1.36
C THR A 155 -7.02 -1.73 1.14
N LEU A 156 -6.04 -2.22 0.37
CA LEU A 156 -4.80 -1.47 0.11
C LEU A 156 -5.06 -0.18 -0.68
N ALA A 157 -5.90 -0.23 -1.71
CA ALA A 157 -6.28 0.96 -2.48
C ALA A 157 -7.04 1.98 -1.62
N THR A 158 -7.97 1.53 -0.76
CA THR A 158 -8.70 2.39 0.16
C THR A 158 -7.77 3.04 1.17
N VAL A 159 -6.87 2.29 1.80
CA VAL A 159 -5.91 2.85 2.78
C VAL A 159 -5.00 3.88 2.11
N LEU A 160 -4.48 3.59 0.90
CA LEU A 160 -3.65 4.55 0.17
C LEU A 160 -4.43 5.83 -0.17
N LYS A 161 -5.68 5.70 -0.67
CA LYS A 161 -6.57 6.83 -0.96
C LYS A 161 -6.86 7.66 0.29
N GLN A 162 -7.19 7.00 1.41
CA GLN A 162 -7.45 7.67 2.69
C GLN A 162 -6.23 8.45 3.19
N LEU A 163 -5.06 7.83 3.22
CA LEU A 163 -3.83 8.49 3.65
C LEU A 163 -3.52 9.72 2.80
N VAL A 164 -3.57 9.59 1.47
CA VAL A 164 -3.25 10.70 0.55
C VAL A 164 -4.29 11.82 0.61
N TYR A 165 -5.58 11.49 0.55
CA TYR A 165 -6.63 12.52 0.59
C TYR A 165 -6.70 13.23 1.94
N SER A 166 -6.63 12.50 3.06
CA SER A 166 -6.60 13.13 4.38
C SER A 166 -5.35 14.00 4.55
N ALA A 167 -4.19 13.56 4.07
CA ALA A 167 -2.95 14.32 4.19
C ALA A 167 -2.93 15.61 3.36
N TYR A 168 -3.64 15.63 2.22
CA TYR A 168 -3.83 16.84 1.43
C TYR A 168 -4.83 17.78 2.09
N TRP A 169 -6.03 17.30 2.42
CA TRP A 169 -7.12 18.12 2.95
C TRP A 169 -6.91 18.59 4.39
N GLN A 170 -6.00 18.00 5.16
CA GLN A 170 -5.72 18.52 6.50
C GLN A 170 -4.92 19.83 6.48
N ASP A 171 -4.34 20.21 5.34
CA ASP A 171 -3.58 21.46 5.22
C ASP A 171 -4.52 22.65 4.97
N PRO A 172 -4.52 23.70 5.81
CA PRO A 172 -5.40 24.86 5.65
C PRO A 172 -5.28 25.57 4.32
N GLN A 173 -4.13 25.47 3.64
CA GLN A 173 -3.94 26.07 2.31
C GLN A 173 -4.92 25.48 1.28
N THR A 174 -5.38 24.25 1.47
CA THR A 174 -6.28 23.56 0.53
C THR A 174 -7.75 23.96 0.69
N TRP A 175 -8.12 24.66 1.77
CA TRP A 175 -9.52 24.89 2.12
C TRP A 175 -10.17 26.05 1.37
N GLN A 176 -9.39 27.10 1.08
CA GLN A 176 -9.91 28.31 0.43
C GLN A 176 -10.54 28.03 -0.94
N PRO A 177 -9.94 27.23 -1.84
CA PRO A 177 -10.55 26.88 -3.13
C PRO A 177 -11.90 26.16 -3.05
N VAL A 178 -12.23 25.53 -1.91
CA VAL A 178 -13.50 24.84 -1.69
C VAL A 178 -14.42 25.63 -0.75
N GLU A 179 -14.10 26.90 -0.51
CA GLU A 179 -14.87 27.80 0.37
C GLU A 179 -15.05 27.25 1.79
N PHE A 180 -14.10 26.41 2.23
CA PHE A 180 -14.10 25.88 3.57
C PHE A 180 -13.33 26.83 4.50
N ASP A 181 -14.03 27.35 5.50
CA ASP A 181 -13.48 28.30 6.47
C ASP A 181 -12.57 27.67 7.53
N GLY A 182 -12.42 26.34 7.51
CA GLY A 182 -11.73 25.59 8.54
C GLY A 182 -12.61 25.26 9.75
N PRO A 183 -12.02 24.65 10.80
CA PRO A 183 -12.71 24.38 12.05
C PRO A 183 -13.24 25.68 12.69
N VAL A 184 -14.56 25.85 12.69
CA VAL A 184 -15.20 27.07 13.22
C VAL A 184 -15.10 27.20 14.73
N SER A 185 -14.82 26.11 15.45
CA SER A 185 -14.73 26.11 16.91
C SER A 185 -13.70 27.11 17.43
N ASP A 186 -12.52 27.16 16.82
CA ASP A 186 -11.47 28.10 17.22
C ASP A 186 -11.82 29.53 16.79
N LYS A 187 -12.32 29.70 15.56
CA LYS A 187 -12.75 30.99 15.00
C LYS A 187 -13.88 31.63 15.83
N TRP A 188 -14.77 30.82 16.39
CA TRP A 188 -15.93 31.26 17.16
C TRP A 188 -15.74 31.13 18.67
N GLY A 189 -14.55 30.71 19.13
CA GLY A 189 -14.26 30.53 20.56
C GLY A 189 -15.16 29.51 21.26
N LEU A 190 -15.66 28.51 20.53
CA LEU A 190 -16.54 27.49 21.08
C LEU A 190 -15.74 26.63 22.07
N SER A 191 -16.20 26.60 23.32
CA SER A 191 -15.61 25.74 24.34
C SER A 191 -15.83 24.28 23.96
N TYR A 192 -14.77 23.47 24.03
CA TYR A 192 -14.85 22.03 23.80
C TYR A 192 -15.77 21.38 24.86
N LEU A 193 -16.94 20.90 24.43
CA LEU A 193 -17.96 20.30 25.32
C LEU A 193 -17.72 18.81 25.61
N GLY A 194 -16.57 18.25 25.22
CA GLY A 194 -16.30 16.82 25.33
C GLY A 194 -17.18 15.98 24.40
N ASN A 195 -17.34 14.69 24.73
CA ASN A 195 -18.34 13.82 24.09
C ASN A 195 -19.71 14.10 24.70
N ALA A 196 -20.29 15.27 24.40
CA ALA A 196 -21.65 15.56 24.83
C ALA A 196 -22.59 14.46 24.30
N PRO A 197 -23.42 13.84 25.15
CA PRO A 197 -24.37 12.84 24.68
C PRO A 197 -25.28 13.46 23.62
N LEU A 198 -25.69 12.64 22.64
CA LEU A 198 -26.67 13.04 21.62
C LEU A 198 -27.85 13.74 22.32
N PRO A 199 -28.32 14.90 21.82
CA PRO A 199 -29.49 15.54 22.41
C PRO A 199 -30.64 14.54 22.45
N GLY A 200 -31.23 14.38 23.63
CA GLY A 200 -32.39 13.51 23.83
C GLY A 200 -33.56 13.93 22.92
N PRO A 201 -34.56 13.05 22.70
CA PRO A 201 -35.75 13.42 21.94
C PRO A 201 -36.32 14.73 22.48
N LEU A 202 -36.56 15.70 21.60
CA LEU A 202 -37.21 16.95 21.97
C LEU A 202 -38.60 16.62 22.53
N GLU A 203 -38.76 16.67 23.85
CA GLU A 203 -40.07 16.71 24.46
C GLU A 203 -40.71 18.03 24.06
N VAL A 204 -41.60 17.97 23.07
CA VAL A 204 -42.47 19.08 22.70
C VAL A 204 -43.39 19.31 23.90
N SER A 205 -43.00 20.24 24.78
CA SER A 205 -43.85 20.71 25.86
C SER A 205 -45.07 21.39 25.21
N ALA A 206 -46.20 20.68 25.21
CA ALA A 206 -47.50 21.25 24.86
C ALA A 206 -47.84 22.32 25.91
N GLN A 207 -47.47 23.57 25.64
CA GLN A 207 -47.98 24.70 26.40
C GLN A 207 -49.42 24.96 25.98
N GLU A 208 -50.27 24.95 26.98
CA GLU A 208 -51.72 25.14 26.98
C GLU A 208 -52.15 26.37 26.18
N THR A 209 -52.94 26.14 25.13
CA THR A 209 -53.79 27.18 24.55
C THR A 209 -55.04 27.31 25.43
N THR A 210 -55.03 28.25 26.37
CA THR A 210 -56.26 28.82 26.95
C THR A 210 -56.15 30.33 26.92
N VAL A 211 -56.81 30.95 25.92
CA VAL A 211 -57.90 31.95 26.06
C VAL A 211 -58.69 31.93 24.77
#